data_AF-A0A3D8I493-F1
#
_entry.id   AF-A0A3D8I493-F1
#
_cell.length_a   1.000
_cell.length_b   1.000
_cell.length_c   1.000
_cell.angle_alpha   90.00
_cell.angle_beta   90.00
_cell.angle_gamma   90.00
#
_symmetry.space_group_name_H-M   'P 1'
#
loop_
_entity.id
_entity.type
_entity.pdbx_description
1 polymer ?
#
loop_
_entity_poly.entity_id
_entity_poly.type
_entity_poly.pdbx_seq_one_letter_code
_entity_poly.pdbx_strand_id
1 'polypeptide(L)'
;MCRCKVGTLKGEFSPLQAKHFFERYDLLLHQPNTDSGFSATLFGEKRKQKNTESKEISYTAEYGYINYILAFRGTEMGSDKIKAMLNDFYTNFLLGTNQIPEQYFDLIHFVETKIKPRIYDTSSQSYPKITIVGHSLGGFLAQMCALSYDELVNEIYTYNNIETKESA
;
A
#
# COMPACT_ATOMS: atom_id res chain seq x y z
N MET A 1 18.87 -22.33 11.97
CA MET A 1 18.74 -20.85 11.95
C MET A 1 19.66 -20.30 10.87
N CYS A 2 19.13 -19.94 9.70
CA CYS A 2 19.94 -19.29 8.67
C CYS A 2 19.99 -17.79 8.97
N ARG A 3 21.11 -17.31 9.53
CA ARG A 3 21.36 -15.88 9.73
C ARG A 3 21.71 -15.28 8.37
N CYS A 4 20.79 -14.55 7.75
CA CYS A 4 21.12 -13.71 6.60
C CYS A 4 22.15 -12.68 7.07
N LYS A 5 23.40 -12.79 6.57
CA LYS A 5 24.40 -11.74 6.74
C LYS A 5 23.93 -10.54 5.94
N VAL A 6 23.68 -9.42 6.62
CA VAL A 6 23.41 -8.12 6.02
C VAL A 6 24.73 -7.62 5.42
N GLY A 7 25.02 -8.07 4.20
CA GLY A 7 26.21 -7.67 3.46
C GLY A 7 25.90 -7.77 1.98
N THR A 8 25.84 -6.61 1.31
CA THR A 8 25.68 -6.44 -0.16
C THR A 8 24.36 -6.95 -0.77
N LEU A 9 23.21 -6.49 -0.25
CA LEU A 9 22.02 -6.41 -1.09
C LEU A 9 22.18 -5.16 -1.97
N LYS A 10 22.55 -5.31 -3.25
CA LYS A 10 22.58 -4.21 -4.24
C LYS A 10 21.17 -3.73 -4.60
N GLY A 11 20.25 -3.70 -3.63
CA GLY A 11 18.81 -3.49 -3.86
C GLY A 11 18.09 -4.70 -4.47
N GLU A 12 18.77 -5.81 -4.78
CA GLU A 12 18.11 -6.99 -5.33
C GLU A 12 17.37 -7.79 -4.26
N PHE A 13 16.09 -8.04 -4.51
CA PHE A 13 15.27 -8.92 -3.70
C PHE A 13 15.47 -10.36 -4.18
N SER A 14 16.35 -11.10 -3.48
CA SER A 14 16.76 -12.44 -3.90
C SER A 14 15.57 -13.42 -3.95
N PRO A 15 15.65 -14.50 -4.75
CA PRO A 15 14.60 -15.53 -4.78
C PRO A 15 14.27 -16.11 -3.40
N LEU A 16 15.27 -16.21 -2.51
CA LEU A 16 15.06 -16.69 -1.14
C LEU A 16 14.29 -15.67 -0.28
N GLN A 17 14.60 -14.38 -0.41
CA GLN A 17 13.84 -13.31 0.25
C GLN A 17 12.40 -13.27 -0.27
N ALA A 18 12.20 -13.44 -1.59
CA ALA A 18 10.88 -13.54 -2.18
C ALA A 18 10.11 -14.75 -1.64
N LYS A 19 10.75 -15.92 -1.57
CA LYS A 19 10.14 -17.10 -0.96
C LYS A 19 9.70 -16.83 0.48
N HIS A 20 10.58 -16.33 1.34
CA HIS A 20 10.23 -16.02 2.73
C HIS A 20 9.15 -14.94 2.86
N PHE A 21 9.11 -13.98 1.93
CA PHE A 21 8.05 -12.98 1.90
C PHE A 21 6.70 -13.62 1.56
N PHE A 22 6.64 -14.44 0.52
CA PHE A 22 5.41 -15.13 0.12
C PHE A 22 4.98 -16.25 1.07
N GLU A 23 5.89 -16.76 1.91
CA GLU A 23 5.52 -17.60 3.05
C GLU A 23 4.59 -16.84 4.00
N ARG A 24 4.82 -15.54 4.26
CA ARG A 24 4.02 -14.73 5.19
C ARG A 24 2.90 -13.92 4.51
N TYR A 25 3.07 -13.48 3.28
CA TYR A 25 2.13 -12.58 2.60
C TYR A 25 1.63 -13.19 1.31
N ASP A 26 0.35 -13.04 1.02
CA ASP A 26 -0.20 -13.30 -0.32
C ASP A 26 -0.37 -12.00 -1.09
N LEU A 27 -0.02 -12.02 -2.38
CA LEU A 27 -0.36 -10.94 -3.30
C LEU A 27 -1.80 -11.14 -3.75
N LEU A 28 -2.69 -10.25 -3.31
CA LEU A 28 -4.12 -10.35 -3.57
C LEU A 28 -4.53 -9.65 -4.86
N LEU A 29 -3.96 -8.46 -5.08
CA LEU A 29 -4.19 -7.64 -6.26
C LEU A 29 -2.91 -6.90 -6.62
N HIS A 30 -2.63 -6.79 -7.92
CA HIS A 30 -1.59 -5.93 -8.45
C HIS A 30 -2.15 -5.10 -9.58
N GLN A 31 -2.11 -3.78 -9.41
CA GLN A 31 -2.39 -2.81 -10.46
C GLN A 31 -1.05 -2.38 -11.07
N PRO A 32 -0.74 -2.79 -12.31
CA PRO A 32 0.40 -2.25 -13.03
C PRO A 32 0.17 -0.76 -13.34
N ASN A 33 1.22 -0.08 -13.78
CA ASN A 33 1.14 1.33 -14.18
C ASN A 33 -0.03 1.54 -15.17
N THR A 34 -0.97 2.39 -14.81
CA THR A 34 -1.97 2.95 -15.73
C THR A 34 -1.31 4.01 -16.62
N ASP A 35 -2.07 4.54 -17.59
CA ASP A 35 -1.60 5.64 -18.45
C ASP A 35 -1.25 6.91 -17.66
N SER A 36 -1.91 7.13 -16.52
CA SER A 36 -1.58 8.22 -15.61
C SER A 36 -0.30 7.97 -14.79
N GLY A 37 0.18 6.72 -14.76
CA GLY A 37 1.31 6.26 -13.95
C GLY A 37 0.93 5.70 -12.58
N PHE A 38 -0.36 5.55 -12.27
CA PHE A 38 -0.84 4.95 -11.02
C PHE A 38 -0.48 3.46 -10.96
N SER A 39 0.09 3.02 -9.83
CA SER A 39 0.33 1.60 -9.56
C SER A 39 0.24 1.33 -8.06
N ALA A 40 -0.44 0.22 -7.73
CA ALA A 40 -0.67 -0.19 -6.36
C ALA A 40 -0.69 -1.72 -6.25
N THR A 41 -0.34 -2.25 -5.08
CA THR A 41 -0.42 -3.68 -4.79
C THR A 41 -1.05 -3.91 -3.42
N LEU A 42 -2.01 -4.82 -3.34
CA LEU A 42 -2.65 -5.24 -2.10
C LEU A 42 -2.12 -6.59 -1.67
N PHE A 43 -1.62 -6.66 -0.44
CA PHE A 43 -1.17 -7.89 0.20
C PHE A 43 -2.08 -8.29 1.35
N GLY A 44 -2.23 -9.60 1.55
CA GLY A 44 -2.86 -10.20 2.73
C GLY A 44 -1.80 -10.84 3.61
N GLU A 45 -1.72 -10.45 4.87
CA GLU A 45 -0.81 -11.07 5.84
C GLU A 45 -1.43 -12.33 6.44
N LYS A 46 -0.72 -13.46 6.31
CA LYS A 46 -1.12 -14.75 6.87
C LYS A 46 -0.90 -14.80 8.37
N ARG A 47 -1.73 -15.59 9.04
CA ARG A 47 -1.53 -15.88 10.47
C ARG A 47 -0.41 -16.89 10.66
N LYS A 48 0.51 -16.60 11.57
CA LYS A 48 1.47 -17.58 12.07
C LYS A 48 0.77 -18.56 13.02
N GLN A 49 0.78 -19.84 12.69
CA GLN A 49 0.18 -20.90 13.50
C GLN A 49 1.18 -21.99 13.80
N LYS A 50 0.97 -22.68 14.93
CA LYS A 50 1.71 -23.87 15.30
C LYS A 50 0.79 -25.07 15.16
N ASN A 51 1.17 -26.04 14.33
CA ASN A 51 0.44 -27.29 14.23
C ASN A 51 0.55 -28.07 15.54
N THR A 52 -0.59 -28.52 16.07
CA THR A 52 -0.66 -29.19 17.38
C THR A 52 0.04 -30.55 17.39
N GLU A 53 0.02 -31.27 16.26
CA GLU A 53 0.58 -32.61 16.12
C GLU A 53 2.08 -32.55 15.78
N SER A 54 2.45 -31.86 14.70
CA SER A 54 3.84 -31.80 14.22
C SER A 54 4.70 -30.80 15.01
N LYS A 55 4.07 -29.91 15.79
CA LYS A 55 4.71 -28.75 16.46
C LYS A 55 5.38 -27.78 15.48
N GLU A 56 5.19 -27.95 14.18
CA GLU A 56 5.71 -27.08 13.13
C GLU A 56 5.03 -25.72 13.18
N ILE A 57 5.78 -24.66 12.89
CA ILE A 57 5.28 -23.30 12.83
C ILE A 57 5.26 -22.86 11.38
N SER A 58 4.07 -22.53 10.86
CA SER A 58 3.88 -22.09 9.49
C SER A 58 2.91 -20.91 9.43
N TYR A 59 2.79 -20.30 8.26
CA TYR A 59 1.85 -19.22 8.00
C TYR A 59 0.67 -19.78 7.18
N THR A 60 -0.56 -19.41 7.55
CA THR A 60 -1.79 -19.85 6.88
C THR A 60 -2.78 -18.71 6.69
N ALA A 61 -3.50 -18.75 5.56
CA ALA A 61 -4.63 -17.87 5.23
C ALA A 61 -5.99 -18.55 5.41
N GLU A 62 -6.02 -19.79 5.95
CA GLU A 62 -7.24 -20.60 6.10
C GLU A 62 -8.35 -19.89 6.90
N TYR A 63 -7.95 -19.06 7.86
CA TYR A 63 -8.86 -18.29 8.73
C TYR A 63 -8.97 -16.82 8.32
N GLY A 64 -8.64 -16.51 7.05
CA GLY A 64 -8.48 -15.16 6.56
C GLY A 64 -7.12 -14.55 6.89
N TYR A 65 -6.96 -13.29 6.49
CA TYR A 65 -5.75 -12.51 6.70
C TYR A 65 -5.85 -11.71 8.01
N ILE A 66 -4.73 -11.57 8.72
CA ILE A 66 -4.67 -10.80 9.97
C ILE A 66 -4.47 -9.31 9.72
N ASN A 67 -3.97 -8.94 8.54
CA ASN A 67 -3.78 -7.56 8.11
C ASN A 67 -3.83 -7.49 6.58
N TYR A 68 -4.24 -6.34 6.06
CA TYR A 68 -4.15 -6.01 4.65
C TYR A 68 -3.18 -4.85 4.49
N ILE A 69 -2.28 -4.95 3.50
CA ILE A 69 -1.29 -3.90 3.24
C ILE A 69 -1.47 -3.41 1.81
N LEU A 70 -1.87 -2.15 1.67
CA LEU A 70 -1.98 -1.46 0.38
C LEU A 70 -0.74 -0.62 0.14
N ALA A 71 0.07 -1.03 -0.84
CA ALA A 71 1.30 -0.35 -1.21
C ALA A 71 1.13 0.45 -2.49
N PHE A 72 1.31 1.77 -2.41
CA PHE A 72 1.35 2.67 -3.56
C PHE A 72 2.79 2.86 -4.03
N ARG A 73 3.01 2.69 -5.34
CA ARG A 73 4.33 2.90 -5.93
C ARG A 73 4.59 4.39 -6.16
N GLY A 74 5.79 4.84 -5.81
CA GLY A 74 6.28 6.16 -6.21
C GLY A 74 6.83 6.15 -7.63
N THR A 75 6.65 7.26 -8.34
CA THR A 75 7.45 7.59 -9.51
C THR A 75 8.64 8.45 -9.07
N GLU A 76 9.81 8.19 -9.62
CA GLU A 76 11.01 8.99 -9.37
C GLU A 76 10.99 10.21 -10.30
N MET A 77 10.35 11.29 -9.86
CA MET A 77 10.55 12.63 -10.43
C MET A 77 11.48 13.45 -9.54
N GLY A 78 12.15 14.46 -10.11
CA GLY A 78 12.96 15.40 -9.33
C GLY A 78 12.12 16.08 -8.24
N SER A 79 12.68 16.18 -7.03
CA SER A 79 11.92 16.60 -5.84
C SER A 79 11.19 17.94 -5.99
N ASP A 80 11.73 18.88 -6.77
CA ASP A 80 11.10 20.18 -7.01
C ASP A 80 9.86 20.08 -7.90
N LYS A 81 9.87 19.17 -8.88
CA LYS A 81 8.69 18.89 -9.73
C LYS A 81 7.57 18.26 -8.92
N ILE A 82 7.92 17.31 -8.04
CA ILE A 82 6.94 16.68 -7.16
C ILE A 82 6.34 17.74 -6.22
N LYS A 83 7.16 18.61 -5.59
CA LYS A 83 6.67 19.71 -4.72
C LYS A 83 5.65 20.61 -5.42
N ALA A 84 5.96 21.06 -6.63
CA ALA A 84 5.06 21.90 -7.41
C ALA A 84 3.74 21.16 -7.68
N MET A 85 3.82 19.91 -8.15
CA MET A 85 2.64 19.08 -8.43
C MET A 85 1.77 18.84 -7.19
N LEU A 86 2.39 18.66 -6.01
CA LEU A 86 1.71 18.46 -4.74
C LEU A 86 1.00 19.72 -4.25
N ASN A 87 1.67 20.88 -4.32
CA ASN A 87 1.05 22.15 -3.91
C ASN A 87 -0.10 22.53 -4.85
N ASP A 88 0.08 22.34 -6.15
CA ASP A 88 -0.96 22.55 -7.16
C ASP A 88 -2.13 21.60 -6.91
N PHE A 89 -1.86 20.31 -6.67
CA PHE A 89 -2.91 19.36 -6.28
C PHE A 89 -3.66 19.82 -5.05
N TYR A 90 -2.94 20.11 -3.96
CA TYR A 90 -3.56 20.39 -2.66
C TYR A 90 -4.45 21.64 -2.75
N THR A 91 -3.95 22.65 -3.46
CA THR A 91 -4.72 23.86 -3.76
C THR A 91 -5.95 23.54 -4.60
N ASN A 92 -5.80 22.75 -5.66
CA ASN A 92 -6.92 22.39 -6.54
C ASN A 92 -7.99 21.54 -5.84
N PHE A 93 -7.56 20.59 -5.00
CA PHE A 93 -8.43 19.76 -4.19
C PHE A 93 -9.20 20.60 -3.16
N LEU A 94 -8.51 21.50 -2.44
CA LEU A 94 -9.13 22.41 -1.47
C LEU A 94 -10.11 23.39 -2.12
N LEU A 95 -9.77 23.90 -3.30
CA LEU A 95 -10.60 24.86 -4.03
C LEU A 95 -11.71 24.18 -4.84
N GLY A 96 -11.77 22.84 -4.87
CA GLY A 96 -12.73 22.08 -5.66
C GLY A 96 -12.60 22.35 -7.17
N THR A 97 -11.41 22.69 -7.64
CA THR A 97 -11.17 22.91 -9.08
C THR A 97 -11.03 21.55 -9.77
N ASN A 98 -11.51 21.43 -11.01
CA ASN A 98 -11.46 20.19 -11.79
C ASN A 98 -10.05 19.78 -12.25
N GLN A 99 -8.98 20.30 -11.63
CA GLN A 99 -7.59 20.00 -11.94
C GLN A 99 -6.99 19.02 -10.93
N ILE A 100 -7.67 17.89 -10.75
CA ILE A 100 -7.19 16.76 -9.96
C ILE A 100 -6.38 15.85 -10.91
N PRO A 101 -5.12 15.48 -10.60
CA PRO A 101 -4.34 14.52 -11.36
C PRO A 101 -5.06 13.19 -11.56
N GLU A 102 -4.97 12.67 -12.78
CA GLU A 102 -5.59 11.41 -13.20
C GLU A 102 -5.21 10.22 -12.30
N GLN A 103 -4.01 10.21 -11.71
CA GLN A 103 -3.59 9.17 -10.76
C GLN A 103 -4.49 9.06 -9.53
N TYR A 104 -5.11 10.16 -9.08
CA TYR A 104 -6.05 10.13 -7.96
C TYR A 104 -7.38 9.49 -8.38
N PHE A 105 -7.88 9.75 -9.60
CA PHE A 105 -9.08 9.07 -10.08
C PHE A 105 -8.85 7.57 -10.28
N ASP A 106 -7.67 7.18 -10.78
CA ASP A 106 -7.27 5.77 -10.86
C ASP A 106 -7.20 5.11 -9.47
N LEU A 107 -6.73 5.84 -8.46
CA LEU A 107 -6.75 5.38 -7.07
C LEU A 107 -8.18 5.11 -6.59
N ILE A 108 -9.09 6.09 -6.73
CA ILE A 108 -10.50 5.94 -6.34
C ILE A 108 -11.12 4.76 -7.07
N HIS A 109 -10.92 4.68 -8.39
CA HIS A 109 -11.43 3.57 -9.20
C HIS A 109 -10.90 2.22 -8.72
N PHE A 110 -9.60 2.13 -8.40
CA PHE A 110 -8.99 0.89 -7.91
C PHE A 110 -9.54 0.48 -6.55
N VAL A 111 -9.70 1.42 -5.61
CA VAL A 111 -10.25 1.15 -4.28
C VAL A 111 -11.70 0.67 -4.38
N GLU A 112 -12.55 1.41 -5.09
CA GLU A 112 -13.98 1.11 -5.20
C GLU A 112 -14.28 -0.17 -5.98
N THR A 113 -13.59 -0.39 -7.10
CA THR A 113 -13.94 -1.49 -8.02
C THR A 113 -13.14 -2.76 -7.79
N LYS A 114 -11.96 -2.67 -7.15
CA LYS A 114 -11.07 -3.82 -6.94
C LYS A 114 -10.90 -4.14 -5.47
N ILE A 115 -10.52 -3.18 -4.64
CA ILE A 115 -10.18 -3.45 -3.23
C ILE A 115 -11.42 -3.76 -2.42
N LYS A 116 -12.39 -2.84 -2.33
CA LYS A 116 -13.59 -3.01 -1.50
C LYS A 116 -14.30 -4.34 -1.78
N PRO A 117 -14.62 -4.72 -3.03
CA PRO A 117 -15.27 -6.00 -3.30
C PRO A 117 -14.43 -7.22 -2.89
N ARG A 118 -13.10 -7.09 -2.90
CA ARG A 118 -12.17 -8.19 -2.63
C ARG A 118 -11.96 -8.47 -1.15
N ILE A 119 -12.09 -7.45 -0.30
CA ILE A 119 -11.81 -7.53 1.14
C ILE A 119 -13.05 -7.48 2.02
N TYR A 120 -14.23 -7.20 1.46
CA TYR A 120 -15.48 -7.15 2.22
C TYR A 120 -15.72 -8.49 2.94
N ASP A 121 -15.89 -8.42 4.26
CA ASP A 121 -16.24 -9.58 5.06
C ASP A 121 -17.77 -9.65 5.23
N THR A 122 -18.37 -10.62 4.56
CA THR A 122 -19.81 -10.86 4.62
C THR A 122 -20.28 -11.35 5.99
N SER A 123 -19.41 -11.93 6.80
CA SER A 123 -19.74 -12.46 8.13
C SER A 123 -19.91 -11.34 9.15
N SER A 124 -18.99 -10.37 9.14
CA SER A 124 -19.05 -9.17 9.99
C SER A 124 -19.81 -8.01 9.36
N GLN A 125 -20.21 -8.12 8.08
CA GLN A 125 -20.81 -7.05 7.27
C GLN A 125 -19.98 -5.76 7.30
N SER A 126 -18.66 -5.90 7.26
CA SER A 126 -17.74 -4.79 7.41
C SER A 126 -16.50 -4.96 6.55
N TYR A 127 -15.75 -3.87 6.38
CA TYR A 127 -14.45 -3.91 5.74
C TYR A 127 -13.35 -4.07 6.80
N PRO A 128 -12.38 -4.97 6.59
CA PRO A 128 -11.20 -5.02 7.44
C PRO A 128 -10.38 -3.73 7.26
N LYS A 129 -9.74 -3.31 8.34
CA LYS A 129 -8.82 -2.17 8.29
C LYS A 129 -7.56 -2.54 7.50
N ILE A 130 -7.01 -1.55 6.79
CA ILE A 130 -5.90 -1.67 5.85
C ILE A 130 -4.75 -0.78 6.33
N THR A 131 -3.54 -1.34 6.33
CA THR A 131 -2.30 -0.60 6.46
C THR A 131 -1.91 -0.02 5.11
N ILE A 132 -1.75 1.29 5.00
CA ILE A 132 -1.40 1.96 3.75
C ILE A 132 0.07 2.35 3.78
N VAL A 133 0.80 2.04 2.71
CA VAL A 133 2.22 2.39 2.59
C VAL A 133 2.52 3.03 1.24
N GLY A 134 3.51 3.93 1.23
CA GLY A 134 3.94 4.56 -0.02
C GLY A 134 5.26 5.30 0.10
N HIS A 135 5.97 5.42 -1.01
CA HIS A 135 7.23 6.18 -1.10
C HIS A 135 7.13 7.28 -2.16
N SER A 136 7.76 8.43 -1.93
CA SER A 136 7.74 9.57 -2.87
C SER A 136 6.29 9.96 -3.22
N LEU A 137 5.94 10.07 -4.51
CA LEU A 137 4.57 10.32 -4.97
C LEU A 137 3.56 9.27 -4.46
N GLY A 138 4.00 8.01 -4.27
CA GLY A 138 3.16 6.97 -3.68
C GLY A 138 2.83 7.24 -2.22
N GLY A 139 3.73 7.94 -1.49
CA GLY A 139 3.46 8.40 -0.12
C GLY A 139 2.37 9.47 -0.09
N PHE A 140 2.36 10.38 -1.05
CA PHE A 140 1.27 11.33 -1.22
C PHE A 140 -0.06 10.64 -1.57
N LEU A 141 -0.06 9.71 -2.53
CA LEU A 141 -1.26 8.92 -2.84
C LEU A 141 -1.76 8.12 -1.63
N ALA A 142 -0.85 7.61 -0.78
CA ALA A 142 -1.21 6.95 0.47
C ALA A 142 -1.96 7.89 1.43
N GLN A 143 -1.53 9.14 1.55
CA GLN A 143 -2.22 10.15 2.37
C GLN A 143 -3.59 10.50 1.79
N MET A 144 -3.67 10.71 0.48
CA MET A 144 -4.94 10.97 -0.19
C MET A 144 -5.92 9.81 -0.04
N CYS A 145 -5.46 8.57 -0.20
CA CYS A 145 -6.25 7.38 0.06
C CYS A 145 -6.79 7.37 1.49
N ALA A 146 -5.95 7.73 2.47
CA ALA A 146 -6.35 7.69 3.85
C ALA A 146 -7.34 8.79 4.24
N LEU A 147 -7.26 9.96 3.60
CA LEU A 147 -8.23 11.04 3.77
C LEU A 147 -9.58 10.68 3.12
N SER A 148 -9.55 10.03 1.95
CA SER A 148 -10.77 9.65 1.22
C SER A 148 -11.47 8.41 1.77
N TYR A 149 -10.75 7.56 2.52
CA TYR A 149 -11.22 6.27 3.03
C TYR A 149 -10.81 6.03 4.49
N ASP A 150 -11.03 7.00 5.36
CA ASP A 150 -10.66 6.93 6.78
C ASP A 150 -11.27 5.72 7.50
N GLU A 151 -12.45 5.28 7.05
CA GLU A 151 -13.15 4.10 7.53
C GLU A 151 -12.39 2.80 7.23
N LEU A 152 -11.55 2.77 6.19
CA LEU A 152 -10.75 1.61 5.81
C LEU A 152 -9.35 1.62 6.43
N VAL A 153 -8.87 2.74 6.96
CA VAL A 153 -7.47 2.88 7.39
C VAL A 153 -7.24 2.32 8.80
N ASN A 154 -6.18 1.53 8.95
CA ASN A 154 -5.58 1.19 10.25
C ASN A 154 -4.41 2.13 10.57
N GLU A 155 -3.39 2.12 9.71
CA GLU A 155 -2.11 2.78 9.89
C GLU A 155 -1.58 3.25 8.53
N ILE A 156 -0.76 4.31 8.52
CA ILE A 156 -0.19 4.88 7.31
C ILE A 156 1.31 5.03 7.50
N TYR A 157 2.10 4.48 6.57
CA TYR A 157 3.56 4.62 6.55
C TYR A 157 4.02 5.23 5.22
N THR A 158 4.44 6.49 5.27
CA THR A 158 4.98 7.18 4.09
C THR A 158 6.47 7.42 4.23
N TYR A 159 7.24 7.16 3.18
CA TYR A 159 8.70 7.27 3.17
C TYR A 159 9.17 8.27 2.12
N ASN A 160 10.13 9.12 2.48
CA ASN A 160 10.59 10.25 1.64
C ASN A 160 9.40 11.03 1.05
N ASN A 161 8.35 11.19 1.85
CA ASN A 161 7.25 12.04 1.46
C ASN A 161 7.76 13.48 1.44
N ILE A 162 7.36 14.24 0.44
CA ILE A 162 7.70 15.64 0.37
C ILE A 162 6.84 16.34 1.42
N GLU A 163 7.46 16.73 2.53
CA GLU A 163 6.81 17.55 3.55
C GLU A 163 6.19 18.79 2.88
N THR A 164 4.86 18.89 2.91
CA THR A 164 4.20 20.19 2.88
C THR A 164 4.58 20.86 4.19
N LYS A 165 5.60 21.71 4.17
CA LYS A 165 5.90 22.53 5.35
C LYS A 165 4.65 23.34 5.65
N GLU A 166 3.99 23.07 6.77
CA GLU A 166 3.09 24.03 7.39
C GLU A 166 3.92 25.29 7.66
N SER A 167 3.67 26.33 6.88
CA SER A 167 4.10 27.67 7.20
C SER A 167 3.21 28.18 8.33
N ALA A 168 3.71 28.04 9.57
CA ALA A 168 3.28 28.84 10.71
C ALA A 168 3.66 30.32 10.50
#